data_AF-A0A699XLQ0-F1
#
_entry.id   AF-A0A699XLQ0-F1
#
_cell.length_a   1.000
_cell.length_b   1.000
_cell.length_c   1.000
_cell.angle_alpha   90.00
_cell.angle_beta   90.00
_cell.angle_gamma   90.00
#
_symmetry.space_group_name_H-M   'P 1'
#
loop_
_entity.id
_entity.type
_entity.pdbx_description
1 polymer ?
#
loop_
_entity_poly.entity_id
_entity_poly.type
_entity_poly.pdbx_seq_one_letter_code
_entity_poly.pdbx_strand_id
1 'polypeptide(L)'
;VEGVAQPVAPTTVEQKLARKNELKARETLLIALPDKHQLKFNSHKDAKSLMEAIEKRFGRNTETKKVQKTLLKQQFENFSGSTS
;
A
#
# COMPACT_ATOMS: atom_id res chain seq x y z
N VAL A 1 -29.02 -8.65 33.27
CA VAL A 1 -27.85 -8.81 32.38
C VAL A 1 -27.77 -7.58 31.50
N GLU A 2 -26.90 -6.64 31.85
CA GLU A 2 -26.68 -5.42 31.06
C GLU A 2 -26.01 -5.82 29.74
N GLY A 3 -26.75 -5.69 28.64
CA GLY A 3 -26.23 -5.89 27.31
C GLY A 3 -25.26 -4.77 26.98
N VAL A 4 -23.95 -5.04 27.12
CA VAL A 4 -22.88 -4.21 26.56
C VAL A 4 -23.05 -4.22 25.05
N ALA A 5 -23.79 -3.25 24.53
CA ALA A 5 -23.79 -2.93 23.12
C ALA A 5 -22.39 -2.41 22.79
N GLN A 6 -21.54 -3.29 22.28
CA GLN A 6 -20.25 -2.91 21.71
C GLN A 6 -20.52 -1.90 20.59
N PRO A 7 -19.91 -0.70 20.61
CA PRO A 7 -20.00 0.22 19.50
C PRO A 7 -19.27 -0.42 18.32
N VAL A 8 -20.04 -1.03 17.41
CA VAL A 8 -19.53 -1.39 16.09
C VAL A 8 -19.32 -0.06 15.38
N ALA A 9 -18.09 0.43 15.39
CA ALA A 9 -17.76 1.77 14.93
C ALA A 9 -18.30 1.99 13.49
N PRO A 10 -19.05 3.06 13.21
CA PRO A 10 -19.39 3.41 11.84
C PRO A 10 -18.08 3.61 11.08
N THR A 11 -17.85 2.80 10.05
CA THR A 11 -16.65 2.93 9.23
C THR A 11 -16.76 4.24 8.45
N THR A 12 -16.13 5.29 8.96
CA THR A 12 -16.14 6.64 8.38
C THR A 12 -15.68 6.57 6.93
N VAL A 13 -16.23 7.42 6.06
CA VAL A 13 -15.91 7.48 4.61
C VAL A 13 -14.39 7.53 4.38
N GLU A 14 -13.65 8.23 5.25
CA GLU A 14 -12.20 8.32 5.23
C GLU A 14 -11.48 6.99 5.49
N GLN A 15 -11.95 6.16 6.43
CA GLN A 15 -11.36 4.84 6.66
C GLN A 15 -11.54 3.93 5.45
N LYS A 16 -12.71 4.00 4.80
CA LYS A 16 -12.98 3.24 3.58
C LYS A 16 -12.09 3.71 2.42
N LEU A 17 -11.85 5.02 2.33
CA LEU A 17 -10.93 5.60 1.35
C LEU A 17 -9.47 5.20 1.63
N ALA A 18 -9.03 5.28 2.88
CA ALA A 18 -7.69 4.89 3.29
C ALA A 18 -7.39 3.42 2.98
N ARG A 19 -8.32 2.50 3.27
CA ARG A 19 -8.18 1.07 2.90
C ARG A 19 -8.07 0.85 1.40
N LYS A 20 -8.84 1.60 0.60
CA LYS A 20 -8.76 1.52 -0.87
C LYS A 20 -7.42 2.02 -1.41
N ASN A 21 -6.89 3.09 -0.83
CA ASN A 21 -5.59 3.65 -1.20
C ASN A 21 -4.44 2.71 -0.79
N GLU A 22 -4.54 2.07 0.37
CA GLU A 22 -3.56 1.08 0.81
C GLU A 22 -3.52 -0.15 -0.10
N LEU A 23 -4.68 -0.66 -0.51
CA LEU A 23 -4.74 -1.77 -1.47
C LEU A 23 -4.11 -1.40 -2.82
N LYS A 24 -4.43 -0.22 -3.36
CA LYS A 24 -3.79 0.27 -4.59
C LYS A 24 -2.29 0.41 -4.44
N ALA A 25 -1.80 0.93 -3.31
CA ALA A 25 -0.38 1.05 -3.05
C ALA A 25 0.31 -0.32 -3.04
N ARG A 26 -0.30 -1.33 -2.40
CA ARG A 26 0.22 -2.70 -2.38
C ARG A 26 0.27 -3.33 -3.77
N GLU A 27 -0.79 -3.16 -4.55
CA GLU A 27 -0.86 -3.65 -5.93
C GLU A 27 0.24 -3.06 -6.80
N THR A 28 0.44 -1.74 -6.76
CA THR A 28 1.53 -1.06 -7.48
C THR A 28 2.91 -1.56 -7.05
N LEU A 29 3.13 -1.72 -5.74
CA LEU A 29 4.41 -2.21 -5.21
C LEU A 29 4.70 -3.64 -5.71
N LEU A 30 3.68 -4.49 -5.85
CA LEU A 30 3.84 -5.84 -6.40
C LEU A 30 4.13 -5.82 -7.91
N ILE A 31 3.43 -5.01 -8.70
CA ILE A 31 3.67 -4.88 -10.15
C ILE A 31 5.08 -4.36 -10.44
N ALA A 32 5.63 -3.51 -9.58
CA ALA A 32 6.99 -3.01 -9.71
C ALA A 32 8.09 -4.07 -9.46
N LEU A 33 7.72 -5.26 -8.97
CA LEU A 33 8.64 -6.38 -8.74
C LEU A 33 8.60 -7.39 -9.90
N PRO A 34 9.73 -8.04 -10.21
CA PRO A 34 9.74 -9.19 -11.12
C PRO A 34 8.83 -10.32 -10.62
N ASP A 35 8.07 -10.94 -11.53
CA ASP A 35 7.04 -11.96 -11.24
C ASP A 35 7.50 -13.07 -10.27
N LYS A 36 8.73 -13.57 -10.46
CA LYS A 36 9.38 -14.59 -9.60
C LYS A 36 9.49 -14.20 -8.11
N HIS A 37 9.25 -12.93 -7.78
CA HIS A 37 9.34 -12.41 -6.43
C HIS A 37 7.98 -11.94 -5.88
N GLN A 38 6.99 -11.67 -6.73
CA GLN A 38 5.67 -11.15 -6.32
C GLN A 38 4.98 -12.06 -5.31
N LEU A 39 4.92 -13.37 -5.58
CA LEU A 39 4.27 -14.34 -4.68
C LEU A 39 4.89 -14.37 -3.28
N LYS A 40 6.20 -14.12 -3.16
CA LYS A 40 6.91 -14.11 -1.87
C LYS A 40 6.59 -12.90 -1.01
N PHE A 41 6.08 -11.83 -1.60
CA PHE A 41 5.76 -10.58 -0.93
C PHE A 41 4.26 -10.36 -0.72
N ASN A 42 3.41 -11.23 -1.28
CA ASN A 42 1.96 -11.10 -1.20
C ASN A 42 1.39 -11.36 0.22
N SER A 43 2.22 -11.87 1.14
CA SER A 43 1.87 -12.12 2.55
C SER A 43 1.77 -10.84 3.40
N HIS A 44 2.35 -9.73 2.94
CA HIS A 44 2.35 -8.47 3.68
C HIS A 44 1.00 -7.76 3.53
N LYS A 45 0.32 -7.50 4.64
CA LYS A 45 -1.01 -6.88 4.68
C LYS A 45 -0.99 -5.38 4.44
N ASP A 46 0.13 -4.74 4.75
CA ASP A 46 0.30 -3.28 4.73
C ASP A 46 1.36 -2.88 3.70
N ALA A 47 1.14 -1.75 3.01
CA ALA A 47 2.07 -1.25 1.99
C ALA A 47 3.46 -0.92 2.58
N LYS A 48 3.50 -0.45 3.83
CA LYS A 48 4.74 -0.10 4.52
C LYS A 48 5.60 -1.34 4.80
N SER A 49 5.00 -2.40 5.36
CA SER A 49 5.70 -3.65 5.65
C SER A 49 6.21 -4.31 4.36
N LEU A 50 5.40 -4.26 3.30
CA LEU A 50 5.78 -4.72 1.96
C LEU A 50 7.02 -3.99 1.44
N MET A 51 7.05 -2.66 1.57
CA MET A 51 8.18 -1.83 1.16
C MET A 51 9.47 -2.18 1.92
N GLU A 52 9.41 -2.29 3.25
CA GLU A 52 10.58 -2.65 4.06
C GLU A 52 11.11 -4.05 3.71
N ALA A 53 10.21 -5.01 3.45
CA ALA A 53 10.61 -6.35 3.03
C ALA A 53 11.31 -6.34 1.66
N ILE A 54 10.80 -5.54 0.71
CA ILE A 54 11.43 -5.31 -0.60
C ILE A 54 12.82 -4.69 -0.39
N GLU A 55 12.94 -3.64 0.42
CA GLU A 55 14.21 -2.99 0.72
C GLU A 55 15.22 -3.92 1.39
N LYS A 56 14.78 -4.74 2.33
CA LYS A 56 15.64 -5.71 3.01
C LYS A 56 16.14 -6.81 2.09
N ARG A 57 15.31 -7.26 1.15
CA ARG A 57 15.64 -8.39 0.25
C ARG A 57 16.53 -7.98 -0.92
N PHE A 58 16.27 -6.81 -1.49
CA PHE A 58 16.99 -6.31 -2.65
C PHE A 58 18.15 -5.38 -2.24
N GLY A 59 18.18 -4.91 -1.00
CA GLY A 59 19.04 -3.81 -0.59
C GLY A 59 18.65 -2.52 -1.29
N ARG A 60 19.43 -1.44 -1.12
CA ARG A 60 19.23 -0.15 -1.81
C ARG A 60 19.75 -0.21 -3.26
N ASN A 61 19.27 -1.19 -4.02
CA ASN A 61 19.70 -1.49 -5.38
C ASN A 61 18.81 -0.79 -6.45
N THR A 62 19.01 -1.14 -7.72
CA THR A 62 18.27 -0.57 -8.86
C THR A 62 16.78 -0.95 -8.87
N GLU A 63 16.40 -2.14 -8.40
CA GLU A 63 15.00 -2.56 -8.29
C GLU A 63 14.25 -1.73 -7.25
N THR A 64 14.80 -1.55 -6.05
CA THR A 64 14.21 -0.67 -5.03
C THR A 64 14.11 0.78 -5.48
N LYS A 65 15.09 1.28 -6.25
CA LYS A 65 14.98 2.61 -6.88
C LYS A 65 13.84 2.71 -7.88
N LYS A 66 13.56 1.66 -8.65
CA LYS A 66 12.39 1.61 -9.57
C LYS A 66 11.07 1.59 -8.81
N VAL A 67 10.99 0.81 -7.73
CA VAL A 67 9.82 0.76 -6.85
C VAL A 67 9.57 2.13 -6.20
N GLN A 68 10.60 2.77 -5.64
CA GLN A 68 10.50 4.12 -5.06
C GLN A 68 10.07 5.17 -6.08
N LYS A 69 10.63 5.16 -7.30
CA LYS A 69 10.26 6.09 -8.37
C LYS A 69 8.78 5.95 -8.76
N THR A 70 8.27 4.72 -8.79
CA THR A 70 6.87 4.43 -9.12
C THR A 70 5.93 4.95 -8.03
N LEU A 71 6.30 4.75 -6.76
CA LEU A 71 5.58 5.30 -5.61
C LEU A 71 5.53 6.83 -5.62
N LEU A 72 6.67 7.49 -5.90
CA LEU A 72 6.77 8.94 -5.96
C LEU A 72 5.88 9.54 -7.07
N LYS A 73 5.86 8.89 -8.25
CA LYS A 73 4.96 9.29 -9.35
C LYS A 73 3.50 9.17 -8.92
N GLN A 74 3.13 8.11 -8.21
CA GLN A 74 1.75 7.93 -7.77
C GLN A 74 1.32 8.94 -6.71
N GLN A 75 2.21 9.35 -5.80
CA GLN A 75 1.91 10.46 -4.88
C GLN A 75 1.60 11.74 -5.67
N PHE A 76 2.39 12.06 -6.70
CA PHE A 76 2.18 13.24 -7.53
C PHE A 76 0.87 13.20 -8.34
N GLU A 77 0.53 12.06 -8.95
CA GLU A 77 -0.72 11.88 -9.72
C GLU A 77 -1.97 11.95 -8.83
N ASN A 78 -1.88 11.50 -7.58
CA ASN A 78 -2.98 11.66 -6.62
C ASN A 78 -3.22 13.14 -6.23
N PHE A 79 -2.22 14.03 -6.42
CA PHE A 79 -2.39 15.48 -6.22
C PHE A 79 -2.88 16.19 -7.48
N SER A 80 -2.48 15.76 -8.68
CA SER A 80 -2.88 16.41 -9.93
C SER A 80 -4.29 16.05 -10.41
N GLY A 81 -4.90 14.98 -9.88
CA GLY A 81 -6.28 14.60 -10.18
C GLY A 81 -7.37 15.48 -9.55
N SER A 82 -7.00 16.48 -8.75
CA SER A 82 -7.91 17.45 -8.12
C SER A 82 -7.82 18.81 -8.81
N THR A 83 -8.15 18.89 -10.10
CA THR A 83 -8.50 20.17 -10.74
C THR A 83 -10.01 20.16 -10.95
N SER A 84 -10.74 20.80 -10.03
CA SER A 84 -12.08 21.35 -10.30
C SER A 84 -11.97 22.70 -10.98
#